data_AF-D2HP30-F1
#
_entry.id   AF-D2HP30-F1
#
_cell.length_a   1.000
_cell.length_b   1.000
_cell.length_c   1.000
_cell.angle_alpha   90.00
_cell.angle_beta   90.00
_cell.angle_gamma   90.00
#
_symmetry.space_group_name_H-M   'P 1'
#
loop_
_entity.id
_entity.type
_entity.pdbx_description
1 polymer ?
#
loop_
_entity_poly.entity_id
_entity_poly.type
_entity_poly.pdbx_seq_one_letter_code
_entity_poly.pdbx_strand_id
1 'polypeptide(L)'
;MAVGLLCYVALYLLEAGLVDAGVSQMPRHCVSGTGKKIVLECSQTLGHDNMYWYRQDPGKALQLIHYSYGVNTTEETELSSGSTVSRIKKEHFPLTLESASPSQTSLYLCASS
;
A
#
# COMPACT_ATOMS: atom_id res chain seq x y z
N MET A 1 43.78 5.06 -18.44
CA MET A 1 42.49 5.72 -18.75
C MET A 1 41.27 4.83 -18.49
N ALA A 2 41.35 3.50 -18.63
CA ALA A 2 40.22 2.60 -18.38
C ALA A 2 39.86 2.40 -16.88
N VAL A 3 40.84 2.41 -15.97
CA VAL A 3 40.62 2.19 -14.53
C VAL A 3 39.85 3.36 -13.88
N GLY A 4 40.15 4.60 -14.27
CA GLY A 4 39.45 5.79 -13.75
C GLY A 4 37.98 5.84 -14.18
N LEU A 5 37.67 5.39 -15.40
CA LEU A 5 36.30 5.32 -15.91
C LEU A 5 35.46 4.27 -15.15
N LEU A 6 36.05 3.11 -14.85
CA LEU A 6 35.41 2.05 -14.07
C LEU A 6 35.15 2.46 -12.61
N CYS A 7 36.07 3.20 -11.98
CA CYS A 7 35.85 3.78 -10.65
C CYS A 7 34.71 4.81 -10.64
N TYR A 8 34.62 5.65 -11.67
CA TYR A 8 33.58 6.68 -11.75
C TYR A 8 32.18 6.06 -11.89
N VAL A 9 32.05 4.99 -12.69
CA VAL A 9 30.80 4.23 -12.84
C VAL A 9 30.40 3.50 -11.55
N ALA A 10 31.37 2.94 -10.81
CA ALA A 10 31.08 2.27 -9.53
C ALA A 10 30.58 3.24 -8.44
N LEU A 11 31.09 4.48 -8.43
CA LEU A 11 30.65 5.52 -7.48
C LEU A 11 29.21 5.99 -7.74
N TYR A 12 28.81 6.15 -9.01
CA TYR A 12 27.41 6.50 -9.34
C TYR A 12 26.41 5.41 -8.96
N LEU A 13 26.81 4.14 -9.00
CA LEU A 13 25.93 3.03 -8.61
C LEU A 13 25.79 2.90 -7.09
N LEU A 14 26.76 3.40 -6.31
CA LEU A 14 26.68 3.41 -4.84
C LEU A 14 25.80 4.53 -4.28
N GLU A 15 25.62 5.65 -5.00
CA GLU A 15 24.81 6.79 -4.57
C GLU A 15 23.30 6.63 -4.82
N ALA A 16 22.86 5.53 -5.45
CA ALA A 16 21.45 5.15 -5.44
C ALA A 16 21.06 4.65 -4.04
N GLY A 17 21.03 5.57 -3.07
CA GLY A 17 20.50 5.31 -1.73
C GLY A 17 19.07 4.80 -1.84
N LEU A 18 18.67 3.94 -0.89
CA LEU A 18 17.26 3.61 -0.71
C LEU A 18 16.49 4.90 -0.51
N VAL A 19 15.69 5.30 -1.49
CA VAL A 19 14.69 6.35 -1.31
C VAL A 19 13.73 5.82 -0.25
N ASP A 20 13.69 6.47 0.92
CA ASP A 20 12.73 6.15 1.96
C ASP A 20 11.33 6.45 1.42
N ALA A 21 10.58 5.40 1.11
CA ALA A 21 9.21 5.56 0.65
C ALA A 21 8.37 5.99 1.85
N GLY A 22 7.85 7.23 1.83
CA GLY A 22 7.05 7.78 2.93
C GLY A 22 5.75 7.03 3.22
N VAL A 23 5.36 6.09 2.34
CA VAL A 23 4.29 5.11 2.55
C VAL A 23 4.84 3.71 2.24
N SER A 24 4.62 2.77 3.16
CA SER A 24 5.04 1.37 3.04
C SER A 24 3.83 0.44 3.14
N GLN A 25 3.85 -0.65 2.38
CA GLN A 25 2.78 -1.64 2.34
C GLN A 25 3.35 -3.07 2.48
N MET A 26 2.65 -3.91 3.25
CA MET A 26 3.04 -5.29 3.48
C MET A 26 1.81 -6.20 3.61
N PRO A 27 1.79 -7.39 2.99
CA PRO A 27 2.77 -7.88 2.02
C PRO A 27 2.66 -7.15 0.68
N ARG A 28 3.76 -7.10 -0.09
CA ARG A 28 3.76 -6.54 -1.46
C ARG A 28 2.98 -7.41 -2.46
N HIS A 29 3.03 -8.72 -2.25
CA HIS A 29 2.30 -9.72 -3.02
C HIS A 29 1.73 -10.74 -2.05
N CYS A 30 0.47 -11.11 -2.23
CA CYS A 30 -0.19 -12.13 -1.44
C CYS A 30 -0.94 -13.08 -2.37
N VAL A 31 -0.72 -14.38 -2.19
CA VAL A 31 -1.51 -15.43 -2.82
C VAL A 31 -2.07 -16.27 -1.67
N SER A 32 -3.39 -16.38 -1.59
CA SER A 32 -4.08 -17.07 -0.51
C SER A 32 -5.24 -17.88 -1.07
N GLY A 33 -5.67 -18.91 -0.33
CA GLY A 33 -6.82 -19.71 -0.70
C GLY A 33 -8.13 -18.98 -0.48
N THR A 34 -9.17 -19.37 -1.23
CA THR A 34 -10.53 -18.85 -1.05
C THR A 34 -11.02 -19.06 0.39
N GLY A 35 -11.77 -18.10 0.93
CA GLY A 35 -12.32 -18.13 2.28
C GLY A 35 -11.34 -17.72 3.38
N LYS A 36 -10.07 -17.46 3.05
CA LYS A 36 -9.07 -17.02 4.02
C LYS A 36 -9.16 -15.53 4.27
N LYS A 37 -9.06 -15.14 5.53
CA LYS A 37 -8.87 -13.75 5.93
C LYS A 37 -7.46 -13.28 5.54
N ILE A 38 -7.35 -12.09 4.96
CA ILE A 38 -6.06 -11.47 4.58
C ILE A 38 -6.01 -10.08 5.20
N VAL A 39 -4.86 -9.69 5.73
CA VAL A 39 -4.61 -8.32 6.19
C VAL A 39 -3.49 -7.73 5.35
N LEU A 40 -3.77 -6.58 4.73
CA LEU A 40 -2.80 -5.75 4.05
C LEU A 40 -2.47 -4.57 4.97
N GLU A 41 -1.23 -4.55 5.46
CA GLU A 41 -0.70 -3.48 6.27
C GLU A 41 -0.32 -2.29 5.38
N CYS A 42 -0.63 -1.09 5.86
CA CYS A 42 -0.09 0.15 5.32
C CYS A 42 0.40 1.03 6.46
N SER A 43 1.60 1.58 6.30
CA SER A 43 2.18 2.54 7.21
C SER A 43 2.74 3.77 6.49
N GLN A 44 2.83 4.90 7.19
CA GLN A 44 3.39 6.15 6.66
C GLN A 44 4.30 6.84 7.68
N THR A 45 5.31 7.55 7.19
CA THR A 45 6.29 8.35 7.98
C THR A 45 6.20 9.85 7.70
N LEU A 46 5.22 10.28 6.90
CA LEU A 46 5.04 11.64 6.41
C LEU A 46 4.27 12.55 7.39
N GLY A 47 3.67 11.99 8.45
CA GLY A 47 2.85 12.75 9.39
C GLY A 47 1.49 13.18 8.81
N HIS A 48 1.09 12.58 7.69
CA HIS A 48 -0.19 12.80 7.01
C HIS A 48 -1.39 12.38 7.87
N ASP A 49 -2.44 13.19 7.87
CA ASP A 49 -3.69 12.88 8.58
C ASP A 49 -4.52 11.90 7.77
N ASN A 50 -4.64 12.15 6.47
CA ASN A 50 -5.49 11.37 5.61
C ASN A 50 -4.77 10.11 5.13
N MET A 51 -5.48 8.98 5.10
CA MET A 51 -4.99 7.76 4.45
C MET A 51 -6.10 7.11 3.65
N TYR A 52 -5.70 6.40 2.60
CA TYR A 52 -6.59 5.90 1.57
C TYR A 52 -6.19 4.48 1.17
N TRP A 53 -7.19 3.66 0.87
CA TRP A 53 -7.02 2.42 0.13
C TRP A 53 -7.72 2.51 -1.20
N TYR A 54 -6.97 2.18 -2.23
CA TYR A 54 -7.47 2.02 -3.58
C TYR A 54 -7.37 0.57 -4.01
N ARG A 55 -8.28 0.21 -4.91
CA ARG A 55 -8.29 -1.06 -5.61
C ARG A 55 -8.27 -0.81 -7.11
N GLN A 56 -7.52 -1.64 -7.82
CA GLN A 56 -7.53 -1.68 -9.28
C GLN A 56 -7.72 -3.12 -9.74
N ASP A 57 -8.90 -3.38 -10.32
CA ASP A 57 -9.16 -4.63 -11.03
C ASP A 57 -8.42 -4.65 -12.37
N PRO A 58 -8.05 -5.82 -12.91
CA PRO A 58 -7.46 -5.94 -14.24
C PRO A 58 -8.31 -5.21 -15.31
N GLY A 59 -7.68 -4.28 -16.03
CA GLY A 59 -8.32 -3.50 -17.10
C GLY A 59 -9.25 -2.38 -16.62
N LYS A 60 -9.36 -2.12 -15.31
CA LYS A 60 -10.16 -1.01 -14.76
C LYS A 60 -9.29 0.14 -14.25
N ALA A 61 -9.91 1.30 -14.10
CA ALA A 61 -9.31 2.45 -13.43
C ALA A 61 -9.11 2.17 -11.93
N LEU A 62 -8.25 2.96 -11.30
CA LEU A 62 -8.05 2.95 -9.86
C LEU A 62 -9.32 3.47 -9.16
N GLN A 63 -9.82 2.73 -8.18
CA GLN A 63 -11.05 3.05 -7.44
C GLN A 63 -10.75 3.19 -5.96
N LEU A 64 -11.24 4.26 -5.33
CA LEU A 64 -11.17 4.43 -3.89
C LEU A 64 -12.12 3.43 -3.24
N ILE A 65 -11.63 2.67 -2.26
CA ILE A 65 -12.44 1.72 -1.50
C ILE A 65 -12.61 2.15 -0.05
N HIS A 66 -11.57 2.69 0.59
CA HIS A 66 -11.66 3.16 1.99
C HIS A 66 -10.80 4.40 2.18
N TYR A 67 -11.17 5.24 3.13
CA TYR A 67 -10.33 6.36 3.54
C TYR A 67 -10.56 6.74 5.00
N SER A 68 -9.69 7.60 5.51
CA SER A 68 -9.69 8.05 6.91
C SER A 68 -9.14 9.46 6.96
N TYR A 69 -9.76 10.34 7.76
CA TYR A 69 -9.32 11.71 7.99
C TYR A 69 -8.35 11.84 9.18
N GLY A 70 -8.04 10.73 9.86
CA GLY A 70 -7.23 10.73 11.07
C GLY A 70 -7.62 9.60 12.02
N VAL A 71 -6.95 9.56 13.17
CA VAL A 71 -7.14 8.50 14.19
C VAL A 71 -8.60 8.39 14.60
N ASN A 72 -9.10 7.16 14.70
CA ASN A 72 -10.49 6.80 15.01
C ASN A 72 -11.54 7.26 13.98
N THR A 73 -11.13 7.59 12.75
CA THR A 73 -12.04 7.86 11.64
C THR A 73 -11.81 6.85 10.51
N THR A 74 -12.90 6.32 9.95
CA THR A 74 -12.89 5.39 8.82
C THR A 74 -14.14 5.59 8.01
N GLU A 75 -13.99 5.74 6.70
CA GLU A 75 -15.06 5.95 5.75
C GLU A 75 -14.99 4.86 4.67
N GLU A 76 -16.15 4.30 4.37
CA GLU A 76 -16.33 3.26 3.36
C GLU A 76 -16.98 3.86 2.11
N THR A 77 -16.87 3.14 1.01
CA THR A 77 -17.52 3.44 -0.27
C THR A 77 -18.39 2.26 -0.69
N GLU A 78 -19.21 2.44 -1.73
CA GLU A 78 -19.97 1.33 -2.32
C GLU A 78 -19.09 0.15 -2.79
N LEU A 79 -17.79 0.38 -2.98
CA LEU A 79 -16.81 -0.60 -3.44
C LEU A 79 -16.05 -1.30 -2.30
N SER A 80 -16.36 -0.98 -1.04
CA SER A 80 -15.75 -1.57 0.16
C SER A 80 -16.15 -3.02 0.44
N SER A 81 -17.16 -3.55 -0.26
CA SER A 81 -17.80 -4.83 0.07
C SER A 81 -16.81 -5.98 0.29
N GLY A 82 -16.91 -6.62 1.46
CA GLY A 82 -16.05 -7.74 1.86
C GLY A 82 -14.67 -7.32 2.39
N SER A 83 -14.47 -6.04 2.70
CA SER A 83 -13.26 -5.51 3.31
C SER A 83 -13.56 -4.49 4.40
N THR A 84 -12.71 -4.43 5.42
CA THR A 84 -12.81 -3.51 6.56
C THR A 84 -11.47 -2.83 6.81
N VAL A 85 -11.49 -1.65 7.44
CA VAL A 85 -10.28 -0.90 7.80
C VAL A 85 -10.31 -0.49 9.27
N SER A 86 -9.15 -0.09 9.81
CA SER A 86 -9.08 0.56 11.11
C SER A 86 -8.00 1.65 11.12
N ARG A 87 -8.23 2.73 11.88
CA ARG A 87 -7.25 3.82 12.04
C ARG A 87 -6.94 4.07 13.51
N ILE A 88 -6.32 3.08 14.17
CA ILE A 88 -5.98 3.16 15.60
C ILE A 88 -4.75 4.07 15.83
N LYS A 89 -3.83 4.12 14.87
CA LYS A 89 -2.61 4.95 14.92
C LYS A 89 -2.54 5.85 13.69
N LYS A 90 -1.97 7.04 13.82
CA LYS A 90 -1.83 7.98 12.70
C LYS A 90 -0.93 7.41 11.61
N GLU A 91 0.04 6.60 11.98
CA GLU A 91 1.00 6.02 11.07
C GLU A 91 0.43 4.83 10.31
N HIS A 92 -0.62 4.16 10.81
CA HIS A 92 -1.07 2.86 10.27
C HIS A 92 -2.51 2.90 9.77
N PHE A 93 -2.77 2.25 8.64
CA PHE A 93 -4.11 2.07 8.09
C PHE A 93 -4.26 0.69 7.45
N PRO A 94 -4.38 -0.40 8.23
CA PRO A 94 -4.53 -1.74 7.68
C PRO A 94 -5.90 -1.93 6.98
N LEU A 95 -5.88 -2.67 5.88
CA LEU A 95 -7.06 -3.18 5.17
C LEU A 95 -7.19 -4.67 5.40
N THR A 96 -8.34 -5.10 5.88
CA THR A 96 -8.67 -6.50 6.10
C THR A 96 -9.64 -6.96 5.02
N LEU A 97 -9.28 -7.99 4.27
CA LEU A 97 -10.20 -8.75 3.41
C LEU A 97 -10.75 -9.91 4.25
N GLU A 98 -12.04 -9.88 4.58
CA GLU A 98 -12.63 -10.83 5.55
C GLU A 98 -12.65 -12.27 5.03
N SER A 99 -12.87 -12.44 3.74
CA SER A 99 -12.93 -13.75 3.09
C SER A 99 -12.44 -13.63 1.65
N ALA A 100 -11.21 -14.08 1.41
CA ALA A 100 -10.60 -14.02 0.08
C ALA A 100 -11.46 -14.74 -0.96
N SER A 101 -11.67 -14.09 -2.10
CA SER A 101 -12.43 -14.66 -3.21
C SER A 101 -11.75 -14.32 -4.55
N PRO A 102 -11.95 -15.13 -5.61
CA PRO A 102 -11.37 -14.84 -6.91
C PRO A 102 -11.75 -13.45 -7.44
N SER A 103 -12.98 -12.99 -7.15
CA SER A 103 -13.47 -11.66 -7.51
C SER A 103 -12.78 -10.51 -6.78
N GLN A 104 -12.01 -10.78 -5.72
CA GLN A 104 -11.17 -9.80 -5.00
C GLN A 104 -9.69 -9.88 -5.40
N THR A 105 -9.34 -10.69 -6.41
CA THR A 105 -7.97 -10.74 -6.93
C THR A 105 -7.69 -9.47 -7.71
N SER A 106 -6.96 -8.53 -7.11
CA SER A 106 -6.78 -7.17 -7.64
C SER A 106 -5.50 -6.54 -7.08
N LEU A 107 -5.09 -5.43 -7.68
CA LEU A 107 -4.05 -4.58 -7.12
C LEU A 107 -4.65 -3.69 -6.02
N TYR A 108 -4.03 -3.68 -4.85
CA TYR A 108 -4.43 -2.83 -3.72
C TYR A 108 -3.31 -1.83 -3.43
N LEU A 109 -3.63 -0.54 -3.42
CA LEU A 109 -2.66 0.54 -3.24
C LEU A 109 -3.06 1.41 -2.05
N CYS A 110 -2.09 1.74 -1.21
CA CYS A 110 -2.27 2.66 -0.10
C CYS A 110 -1.63 4.02 -0.42
N ALA A 111 -2.25 5.10 0.04
CA ALA A 111 -1.73 6.45 -0.08
C ALA A 111 -2.05 7.28 1.17
N SER A 112 -1.38 8.42 1.33
CA SER A 112 -1.62 9.36 2.43
C SER A 112 -1.46 10.82 1.98
N SER A 113 -2.09 11.76 2.70
CA SER A 113 -1.97 13.22 2.48
C SER A 113 -2.15 14.04 3.75
#